data_AF-A0A4Q7ZFS9-F1
#
_entry.id   AF-A0A4Q7ZFS9-F1
#
_cell.length_a   1.000
_cell.length_b   1.000
_cell.length_c   1.000
_cell.angle_alpha   90.00
_cell.angle_beta   90.00
_cell.angle_gamma   90.00
#
_symmetry.space_group_name_H-M   'P 1'
#
loop_
_entity.id
_entity.type
_entity.pdbx_description
1 polymer ?
#
loop_
_entity_poly.entity_id
_entity_poly.type
_entity_poly.pdbx_seq_one_letter_code
_entity_poly.pdbx_strand_id
1 'polypeptide(L)'
;MAEPADGLWSWCASGRVAAASVRAALTGVLRRPVTTLEAPADGAVLCDVWYVGGDFPTLIDCFCAPGDVEEATAASAVAVRLGADILLPDDTLNPTRYVRAEPNGSLTPVHLDEVETDDGTERRHARLCTGTDPACVTAPGCDTSHFAPRPTPGHPAAA
;
A
#
# COMPACT_ATOMS: atom_id res chain seq x y z
N MET A 1 21.41 4.39 -14.82
CA MET A 1 20.30 4.66 -15.73
C MET A 1 19.09 4.15 -14.97
N ALA A 2 18.37 5.05 -14.30
CA ALA A 2 17.22 4.70 -13.46
C ALA A 2 16.09 4.19 -14.36
N GLU A 3 15.44 3.12 -13.95
CA GLU A 3 14.33 2.53 -14.68
C GLU A 3 13.11 3.47 -14.54
N PRO A 4 12.20 3.55 -15.53
CA PRO A 4 11.11 4.54 -15.55
C PRO A 4 10.04 4.36 -14.45
N ALA A 5 10.24 3.43 -13.50
CA ALA A 5 9.44 3.25 -12.29
C ALA A 5 10.15 3.73 -11.01
N ASP A 6 11.41 4.20 -11.09
CA ASP A 6 12.10 4.82 -9.96
C ASP A 6 11.38 6.13 -9.57
N GLY A 7 10.58 6.05 -8.51
CA GLY A 7 10.03 7.21 -7.85
C GLY A 7 8.51 7.40 -7.90
N LEU A 8 7.71 6.39 -8.27
CA LEU A 8 6.25 6.43 -8.06
C LEU A 8 5.83 5.38 -7.03
N TRP A 9 5.15 5.81 -5.97
CA TRP A 9 4.42 4.93 -5.05
C TRP A 9 2.94 5.27 -5.08
N SER A 10 2.07 4.27 -5.15
CA SER A 10 0.61 4.44 -5.24
C SER A 10 -0.08 3.64 -4.16
N TRP A 11 -0.66 4.31 -3.17
CA TRP A 11 -1.25 3.68 -1.98
C TRP A 11 -2.73 4.01 -1.80
N CYS A 12 -3.42 3.20 -1.00
CA CYS A 12 -4.79 3.47 -0.57
C CYS A 12 -4.89 3.39 0.96
N ALA A 13 -5.48 4.37 1.64
CA ALA A 13 -5.68 4.31 3.09
C ALA A 13 -7.13 3.99 3.46
N SER A 14 -7.29 3.24 4.56
CA SER A 14 -8.59 2.96 5.16
C SER A 14 -9.24 4.24 5.68
N GLY A 15 -10.54 4.41 5.38
CA GLY A 15 -11.27 5.63 5.68
C GLY A 15 -10.78 6.89 4.93
N ARG A 16 -11.41 8.03 5.20
CA ARG A 16 -11.04 9.33 4.60
C ARG A 16 -9.99 10.02 5.44
N VAL A 17 -8.74 10.04 4.96
CA VAL A 17 -7.61 10.71 5.62
C VAL A 17 -7.33 12.03 4.93
N ALA A 18 -7.24 13.11 5.70
CA ALA A 18 -6.97 14.43 5.13
C ALA A 18 -5.57 14.48 4.49
N ALA A 19 -5.49 15.10 3.30
CA ALA A 19 -4.24 15.23 2.55
C ALA A 19 -3.09 15.88 3.35
N ALA A 20 -3.41 16.84 4.24
CA ALA A 20 -2.42 17.44 5.13
C ALA A 20 -1.84 16.44 6.14
N SER A 21 -2.66 15.52 6.67
CA SER A 21 -2.21 14.46 7.57
C SER A 21 -1.32 13.45 6.85
N VAL A 22 -1.68 13.07 5.62
CA VAL A 22 -0.86 12.19 4.76
C VAL A 22 0.51 12.79 4.52
N ARG A 23 0.57 14.05 4.04
CA ARG A 23 1.84 14.74 3.79
C ARG A 23 2.68 14.90 5.05
N ALA A 24 2.07 15.26 6.17
CA ALA A 24 2.78 15.36 7.45
C ALA A 24 3.37 14.01 7.90
N ALA A 25 2.62 12.92 7.74
CA ALA A 25 3.11 11.58 8.04
C ALA A 25 4.28 11.19 7.12
N LEU A 26 4.15 11.39 5.81
CA LEU A 26 5.22 11.16 4.83
C LEU A 26 6.48 11.98 5.14
N THR A 27 6.34 13.29 5.41
CA THR A 27 7.48 14.15 5.81
C THR A 27 8.16 13.61 7.05
N GLY A 28 7.39 13.18 8.06
CA GLY A 28 7.91 12.62 9.30
C GLY A 28 8.58 11.24 9.15
N VAL A 29 8.22 10.46 8.13
CA VAL A 29 8.84 9.16 7.81
C VAL A 29 10.09 9.35 6.97
N LEU A 30 9.96 10.06 5.85
CA LEU A 30 11.01 10.21 4.84
C LEU A 30 12.07 11.25 5.25
N ARG A 31 11.81 12.02 6.32
CA ARG A 31 12.66 13.11 6.82
C ARG A 31 13.06 14.11 5.75
N ARG A 32 12.15 14.34 4.80
CA ARG A 32 12.33 15.25 3.67
C ARG A 32 11.01 15.98 3.39
N PRO A 33 11.05 17.15 2.74
CA PRO A 33 9.85 17.88 2.38
C PRO A 33 8.93 17.03 1.50
N VAL A 34 7.63 17.14 1.76
CA VAL A 34 6.59 16.56 0.92
C VAL A 34 5.65 17.69 0.51
N THR A 35 5.56 17.94 -0.79
CA THR A 35 4.75 19.02 -1.35
C THR A 35 3.70 18.46 -2.31
N THR A 36 2.95 19.33 -2.99
CA THR A 36 1.98 18.91 -4.00
C THR A 36 2.50 19.20 -5.41
N LEU A 37 1.85 18.64 -6.43
CA LEU A 37 2.20 18.88 -7.84
C LEU A 37 2.01 20.35 -8.26
N GLU A 38 1.10 21.08 -7.64
CA GLU A 38 0.81 22.49 -7.93
C GLU A 38 1.83 23.45 -7.31
N ALA A 39 2.56 23.00 -6.29
CA ALA A 39 3.58 23.77 -5.58
C ALA A 39 4.84 22.91 -5.35
N PRO A 40 5.53 22.48 -6.42
CA PRO A 40 6.70 21.63 -6.32
C PRO A 40 7.86 22.39 -5.65
N ALA A 41 8.69 21.66 -4.90
CA ALA A 41 9.93 22.18 -4.33
C ALA A 41 11.09 21.25 -4.68
N ASP A 42 12.28 21.83 -4.84
CA ASP A 42 13.48 21.06 -5.18
C ASP A 42 13.84 20.05 -4.09
N GLY A 43 14.13 18.81 -4.50
CA GLY A 43 14.41 17.68 -3.59
C GLY A 43 13.21 17.20 -2.75
N ALA A 44 11.99 17.69 -3.00
CA ALA A 44 10.78 17.23 -2.31
C ALA A 44 10.17 16.01 -3.00
N VAL A 45 9.48 15.18 -2.20
CA VAL A 45 8.53 14.18 -2.73
C VAL A 45 7.23 14.92 -3.03
N LEU A 46 6.65 14.69 -4.22
CA LEU A 46 5.36 15.26 -4.56
C LEU A 46 4.28 14.26 -4.17
N CYS A 47 3.28 14.69 -3.42
CA CYS A 47 2.21 13.84 -2.93
C CYS A 47 0.86 14.43 -3.31
N ASP A 48 0.12 13.68 -4.12
CA ASP A 48 -1.28 13.95 -4.41
C ASP A 48 -2.18 13.01 -3.61
N VAL A 49 -3.33 13.53 -3.18
CA VAL A 49 -4.31 12.80 -2.37
C VAL A 49 -5.72 13.14 -2.85
N TRP A 50 -6.43 12.13 -3.32
CA TRP A 50 -7.82 12.24 -3.75
C TRP A 50 -8.64 11.09 -3.19
N TYR A 51 -9.95 11.08 -3.48
CA TYR A 51 -10.87 10.16 -2.83
C TYR A 51 -11.80 9.47 -3.81
N VAL A 52 -12.06 8.20 -3.50
CA VAL A 52 -13.05 7.33 -4.15
C VAL A 52 -14.02 6.78 -3.09
N GLY A 53 -14.89 5.83 -3.48
CA GLY A 53 -15.68 5.05 -2.52
C GLY A 53 -14.94 3.81 -1.99
N GLY A 54 -15.64 2.94 -1.27
CA GLY A 54 -15.08 1.72 -0.70
C GLY A 54 -14.50 1.84 0.71
N ASP A 55 -13.81 0.79 1.14
CA ASP A 55 -13.23 0.64 2.48
C ASP A 55 -11.88 1.37 2.59
N PHE A 56 -11.18 1.53 1.46
CA PHE A 56 -9.91 2.25 1.32
C PHE A 56 -10.06 3.45 0.38
N PRO A 57 -10.88 4.45 0.76
CA PRO A 57 -11.31 5.50 -0.15
C PRO A 57 -10.26 6.60 -0.37
N THR A 58 -9.16 6.65 0.38
CA THR A 58 -8.14 7.69 0.22
C THR A 58 -7.01 7.18 -0.66
N LEU A 59 -6.87 7.73 -1.87
CA LEU A 59 -5.78 7.40 -2.79
C LEU A 59 -4.62 8.37 -2.60
N ILE A 60 -3.40 7.85 -2.61
CA ILE A 60 -2.17 8.58 -2.29
C ILE A 60 -1.12 8.22 -3.34
N ASP A 61 -0.79 9.16 -4.23
CA ASP A 61 0.35 9.00 -5.14
C ASP A 61 1.52 9.85 -4.67
N CYS A 62 2.68 9.21 -4.54
CA CYS A 62 3.95 9.85 -4.25
C CYS A 62 4.85 9.79 -5.48
N PHE A 63 5.16 10.94 -6.06
CA PHE A 63 6.11 11.11 -7.16
C PHE A 63 7.47 11.55 -6.63
N CYS A 64 8.52 11.25 -7.40
CA CYS A 64 9.91 11.45 -7.02
C CYS A 64 10.24 10.76 -5.69
N ALA A 65 9.62 9.60 -5.44
CA ALA A 65 9.86 8.82 -4.25
C ALA A 65 11.35 8.39 -4.15
N PRO A 66 11.91 8.36 -2.94
CA PRO A 66 13.31 7.97 -2.74
C PRO A 66 13.63 6.55 -3.18
N GLY A 67 14.66 6.39 -4.00
CA GLY A 67 15.24 5.06 -4.28
C GLY A 67 16.08 4.49 -3.13
N ASP A 68 16.36 5.26 -2.08
CA ASP A 68 17.10 4.82 -0.89
C ASP A 68 16.18 4.31 0.24
N VAL A 69 14.87 4.26 0.01
CA VAL A 69 13.87 3.82 0.99
C VAL A 69 12.96 2.78 0.36
N GLU A 70 12.85 1.62 1.00
CA GLU A 70 11.91 0.58 0.59
C GLU A 70 10.46 1.04 0.79
N GLU A 71 9.65 0.95 -0.27
CA GLU A 71 8.25 1.41 -0.29
C GLU A 71 7.43 0.80 0.85
N ALA A 72 7.53 -0.53 1.03
CA ALA A 72 6.80 -1.23 2.09
C ALA A 72 7.20 -0.78 3.50
N THR A 73 8.47 -0.40 3.69
CA THR A 73 8.94 0.16 4.96
C THR A 73 8.38 1.56 5.19
N ALA A 74 8.35 2.40 4.14
CA ALA A 74 7.73 3.71 4.21
C ALA A 74 6.22 3.62 4.51
N ALA A 75 5.49 2.79 3.77
CA ALA A 75 4.05 2.57 3.94
C ALA A 75 3.72 2.08 5.36
N SER A 76 4.46 1.10 5.90
CA SER A 76 4.31 0.64 7.29
C SER A 76 4.48 1.80 8.29
N ALA A 77 5.54 2.59 8.15
CA ALA A 77 5.81 3.70 9.05
C ALA A 77 4.78 4.85 8.94
N VAL A 78 4.17 5.04 7.76
CA VAL A 78 3.06 5.98 7.54
C VAL A 78 1.77 5.44 8.15
N ALA A 79 1.45 4.15 7.98
CA ALA A 79 0.28 3.49 8.56
C ALA A 79 0.26 3.64 10.09
N VAL A 80 1.42 3.40 10.73
CA VAL A 80 1.60 3.62 12.18
C VAL A 80 1.32 5.08 12.58
N ARG A 81 1.81 6.06 11.82
CA ARG A 81 1.62 7.49 12.13
C ARG A 81 0.19 7.97 11.90
N LEU A 82 -0.48 7.45 10.88
CA LEU A 82 -1.86 7.81 10.57
C LEU A 82 -2.87 7.06 11.45
N GLY A 83 -2.47 5.92 12.03
CA GLY A 83 -3.39 5.04 12.75
C GLY A 83 -4.41 4.39 11.83
N ALA A 84 -4.07 4.19 10.56
CA ALA A 84 -4.94 3.66 9.51
C ALA A 84 -4.23 2.55 8.73
N ASP A 85 -4.97 1.56 8.27
CA ASP A 85 -4.45 0.58 7.30
C ASP A 85 -4.11 1.29 5.99
N ILE A 86 -2.98 0.90 5.38
CA ILE A 86 -2.54 1.35 4.05
C ILE A 86 -2.33 0.14 3.15
N LEU A 87 -2.93 0.16 1.97
CA LEU A 87 -2.68 -0.80 0.89
C LEU A 87 -1.62 -0.24 -0.04
N LEU A 88 -0.66 -1.08 -0.37
CA LEU A 88 0.31 -0.84 -1.43
C LEU A 88 0.28 -2.02 -2.42
N PRO A 89 0.66 -1.80 -3.70
CA PRO A 89 0.78 -2.84 -4.69
C PRO A 89 1.68 -3.96 -4.18
N ASP A 90 1.29 -5.18 -4.51
CA ASP A 90 2.10 -6.35 -4.26
C ASP A 90 2.97 -6.70 -5.47
N ASP A 91 4.04 -7.47 -5.25
CA ASP A 91 5.04 -7.80 -6.26
C ASP A 91 4.64 -8.96 -7.20
N THR A 92 3.46 -9.56 -7.02
CA THR A 92 3.01 -10.73 -7.81
C THR A 92 2.29 -10.40 -9.12
N LEU A 93 2.13 -9.12 -9.46
CA LEU A 93 1.33 -8.65 -10.60
C LEU A 93 -0.15 -9.11 -10.58
N ASN A 94 -0.61 -9.68 -9.46
CA ASN A 94 -2.01 -10.05 -9.28
C ASN A 94 -2.82 -8.78 -8.96
N PRO A 95 -3.75 -8.36 -9.83
CA PRO A 95 -4.41 -7.06 -9.71
C PRO A 95 -5.28 -6.93 -8.45
N THR A 96 -5.74 -8.06 -7.88
CA THR A 96 -6.57 -8.04 -6.67
C THR A 96 -5.77 -8.29 -5.40
N ARG A 97 -4.45 -8.51 -5.50
CA ARG A 97 -3.57 -8.77 -4.35
C ARG A 97 -2.79 -7.51 -3.99
N TYR A 98 -2.80 -7.21 -2.70
CA TYR A 98 -2.14 -6.05 -2.12
C TYR A 98 -1.34 -6.48 -0.88
N VAL A 99 -0.41 -5.63 -0.46
CA VAL A 99 0.14 -5.69 0.88
C VAL A 99 -0.61 -4.67 1.72
N ARG A 100 -1.14 -5.09 2.87
CA ARG A 100 -1.73 -4.21 3.87
C ARG A 100 -0.72 -3.94 4.96
N ALA A 101 -0.33 -2.67 5.08
CA ALA A 101 0.36 -2.10 6.22
C ALA A 101 -0.65 -1.71 7.30
N GLU A 102 -0.55 -2.30 8.48
CA GLU A 102 -1.46 -2.07 9.60
C GLU A 102 -0.91 -1.02 10.59
N PRO A 103 -1.77 -0.35 11.39
CA PRO A 103 -1.34 0.65 12.39
C PRO A 103 -0.34 0.16 13.44
N ASN A 104 -0.18 -1.14 13.62
CA ASN A 104 0.79 -1.77 14.51
C ASN A 104 2.17 -1.99 13.83
N GLY A 105 2.30 -1.65 12.54
CA GLY A 105 3.49 -1.82 11.72
C GLY A 105 3.59 -3.16 10.99
N SER A 106 2.64 -4.09 11.14
CA SER A 106 2.65 -5.35 10.38
C SER A 106 2.38 -5.12 8.90
N LEU A 107 2.97 -5.98 8.07
CA LEU A 107 2.73 -6.07 6.64
C LEU A 107 2.11 -7.43 6.36
N THR A 108 0.89 -7.46 5.82
CA THR A 108 0.16 -8.70 5.55
C THR A 108 -0.39 -8.70 4.12
N PRO A 109 -0.18 -9.78 3.34
CA PRO A 109 -0.80 -9.89 2.02
C PRO A 109 -2.32 -10.06 2.15
N VAL A 110 -3.07 -9.34 1.34
CA VAL A 110 -4.54 -9.38 1.31
C VAL A 110 -5.06 -9.42 -0.12
N HIS A 111 -6.27 -9.93 -0.30
CA HIS A 111 -7.06 -9.78 -1.51
C HIS A 111 -8.21 -8.81 -1.28
N LEU A 112 -8.53 -8.02 -2.31
CA LEU A 112 -9.66 -7.10 -2.30
C LEU A 112 -10.58 -7.34 -3.49
N ASP A 113 -11.85 -6.97 -3.31
CA ASP A 113 -12.77 -6.81 -4.42
C ASP A 113 -12.61 -5.40 -4.98
N GLU A 114 -12.39 -5.31 -6.29
CA GLU A 114 -12.28 -4.05 -7.01
C GLU A 114 -13.53 -3.78 -7.83
N VAL A 115 -14.02 -2.54 -7.77
CA VAL A 115 -15.15 -2.08 -8.57
C VAL A 115 -14.75 -0.77 -9.25
N GLU A 116 -14.66 -0.80 -10.57
CA GLU A 116 -14.44 0.40 -11.38
C GLU A 116 -15.68 1.30 -11.32
N THR A 117 -15.48 2.58 -11.01
CA THR A 117 -16.52 3.61 -10.99
C THR A 117 -16.05 4.88 -11.72
N ASP A 118 -16.96 5.82 -11.94
CA ASP A 118 -16.64 7.11 -12.58
C ASP A 118 -15.62 7.94 -11.76
N ASP A 119 -15.57 7.73 -10.44
CA ASP A 119 -14.65 8.42 -9.54
C ASP A 119 -13.28 7.69 -9.43
N GLY A 120 -13.20 6.43 -9.89
CA GLY A 120 -12.03 5.55 -9.82
C GLY A 120 -12.34 4.17 -9.23
N THR A 121 -11.29 3.36 -9.05
CA THR A 121 -11.41 1.99 -8.51
C THR A 121 -11.72 1.99 -7.02
N GLU A 122 -12.90 1.51 -6.64
CA GLU A 122 -13.23 1.25 -5.24
C GLU A 122 -12.65 -0.09 -4.79
N ARG A 123 -12.11 -0.11 -3.56
CA ARG A 123 -11.50 -1.28 -2.93
C ARG A 123 -12.29 -1.69 -1.69
N ARG A 124 -12.75 -2.94 -1.66
CA ARG A 124 -13.67 -3.44 -0.62
C ARG A 124 -13.30 -4.84 -0.14
N HIS A 125 -13.81 -5.17 1.05
CA HIS A 125 -13.79 -6.52 1.63
C HIS A 125 -12.40 -7.17 1.67
N ALA A 126 -11.43 -6.48 2.29
CA ALA A 126 -10.09 -7.02 2.45
C ALA A 126 -10.10 -8.38 3.17
N ARG A 127 -9.50 -9.39 2.55
CA ARG A 127 -9.37 -10.76 3.07
C ARG A 127 -7.90 -11.15 3.10
N LEU A 128 -7.45 -11.77 4.19
CA LEU A 128 -6.08 -12.27 4.28
C LEU A 128 -5.80 -13.26 3.14
N CYS A 129 -4.65 -13.09 2.49
CA CYS A 129 -4.17 -14.03 1.51
C CYS A 129 -3.70 -15.31 2.23
N THR A 130 -4.29 -16.45 1.87
CA THR A 130 -3.92 -17.78 2.41
C THR A 130 -3.10 -18.60 1.42
N GLY A 131 -2.77 -18.05 0.25
CA GLY A 131 -2.12 -18.76 -0.86
C GLY A 131 -3.06 -19.71 -1.63
N THR A 132 -4.29 -19.90 -1.17
CA THR A 132 -5.28 -20.80 -1.80
C THR A 132 -6.30 -20.07 -2.66
N ASP A 133 -6.21 -18.75 -2.79
CA ASP A 133 -7.08 -17.98 -3.67
C ASP A 133 -6.89 -18.43 -5.14
N PRO A 134 -7.95 -18.54 -5.96
CA PRO A 134 -7.84 -18.91 -7.37
C PRO A 134 -6.81 -18.10 -8.16
N ALA A 135 -6.61 -16.83 -7.81
CA ALA A 135 -5.60 -15.98 -8.43
C ALA A 135 -4.18 -16.22 -7.88
N CYS A 136 -4.04 -16.78 -6.67
CA CYS A 136 -2.75 -17.20 -6.09
C CYS A 136 -2.27 -18.57 -6.62
N VAL A 137 -3.15 -19.46 -7.08
CA VAL A 137 -2.75 -20.81 -7.53
C VAL A 137 -2.17 -20.82 -8.95
N THR A 138 -2.32 -19.73 -9.70
CA THR A 138 -1.81 -19.60 -11.07
C THR A 138 -0.43 -18.93 -11.04
N ALA A 139 0.55 -19.50 -11.75
CA ALA A 139 1.93 -19.00 -11.75
C ALA A 139 2.03 -17.52 -12.20
N PRO A 140 2.91 -16.70 -11.58
CA PRO A 140 3.95 -17.11 -10.62
C PRO A 140 3.44 -17.41 -9.20
N GLY A 141 2.17 -17.12 -8.91
CA GLY A 141 1.53 -17.43 -7.64
C GLY A 141 2.10 -16.63 -6.46
N CYS A 142 1.65 -16.99 -5.26
CA CYS A 142 1.98 -16.24 -4.04
C CYS A 142 3.34 -16.66 -3.41
N ASP A 143 3.99 -17.69 -3.95
CA ASP A 143 5.27 -18.24 -3.46
C ASP A 143 6.51 -17.42 -3.86
N THR A 144 6.42 -16.64 -4.94
CA THR A 144 7.52 -15.77 -5.38
C THR A 144 7.48 -14.38 -4.74
N SER A 145 6.45 -14.10 -3.95
CA SER A 145 6.26 -12.82 -3.30
C SER A 145 7.18 -12.64 -2.11
N HIS A 146 7.77 -11.46 -1.95
CA HIS A 146 8.45 -11.07 -0.71
C HIS A 146 7.50 -11.07 0.50
N PHE A 147 6.20 -10.99 0.23
CA PHE A 147 5.11 -11.03 1.21
C PHE A 147 4.32 -12.33 1.11
N ALA A 148 4.95 -13.44 0.70
CA ALA A 148 4.30 -14.74 0.67
C ALA A 148 3.61 -15.03 2.03
N PRO A 149 2.35 -15.51 2.02
CA PRO A 149 1.64 -15.77 3.25
C PRO A 149 2.40 -16.81 4.05
N ARG A 150 2.87 -16.45 5.25
CA ARG A 150 3.55 -17.42 6.11
C ARG A 150 2.53 -18.47 6.53
N PRO A 151 2.86 -19.78 6.43
CA PRO A 151 2.01 -20.80 7.00
C PRO A 151 1.88 -20.52 8.49
N THR A 152 0.64 -20.37 8.96
CA THR A 152 0.35 -20.31 10.39
C THR A 152 0.99 -21.53 11.05
N PRO A 153 1.82 -21.39 12.10
CA PRO A 153 2.28 -22.55 12.84
C PRO A 153 1.05 -23.35 13.25
N GLY A 154 0.97 -24.60 12.78
CA GLY A 154 -0.15 -25.48 13.10
C GLY A 154 -0.35 -25.50 14.61
N HIS A 155 -1.53 -25.13 15.06
CA HIS A 155 -1.95 -25.38 16.43
C HIS A 155 -1.69 -26.87 16.68
N PRO A 156 -0.94 -27.28 17.73
CA PRO A 156 -0.73 -28.69 17.98
C PRO A 156 -2.12 -29.31 18.15
N ALA A 157 -2.41 -30.34 17.36
CA ALA A 157 -3.63 -31.12 17.53
C ALA A 157 -3.64 -31.59 19.00
N ALA A 158 -4.65 -31.16 19.75
CA ALA A 158 -4.87 -31.67 21.08
C ALA A 158 -5.06 -33.19 20.97
N ALA A 159 -4.17 -33.94 21.64
CA ALA A 159 -4.22 -35.38 21.77
C ALA A 159 -5.31 -35.83 22.75
#